data_AF-A0A968KCD2-F1
#
_entry.id   AF-A0A968KCD2-F1
#
_cell.length_a   1.000
_cell.length_b   1.000
_cell.length_c   1.000
_cell.angle_alpha   90.00
_cell.angle_beta   90.00
_cell.angle_gamma   90.00
#
_symmetry.space_group_name_H-M   'P 1'
#
loop_
_entity.id
_entity.type
_entity.pdbx_description
1 polymer ?
#
loop_
_entity_poly.entity_id
_entity_poly.type
_entity_poly.pdbx_seq_one_letter_code
_entity_poly.pdbx_strand_id
1 'polypeptide(L)'
;MRNYLRYFLFILFVSSSLFAEAEISPDLQQKIDEALPTNSPVRAVILLADRVDIQALDQQLYAEQATPQERAFRVITALKQKAEATQGPLASYLSSRAADEVLEFESLWITNMFRVVAVPSVLLEISQRSDVDFMDYEHIPRPDETIDEGPAPENLTNNVEPGLRLVNAHRMWEMGYTGDGSLVMNIDTGVDGNHPALSDRWRGNHVPASQAWLGTGSFPIDCGSTGHGTHTMGTITGREESTGDTVGVAPDAEWIAAGGLNCGTSTFAAFQWAMDPDGNPNTVDDMPDVVSNSWGIGSGGGCRTSWEPTLNA
;
A
#
# COMPACT_ATOMS: atom_id res chain seq x y z
N MET A 1 20.96 -6.59 81.25
CA MET A 1 21.55 -6.85 79.91
C MET A 1 20.50 -7.48 79.01
N ARG A 2 19.93 -6.71 78.06
CA ARG A 2 19.65 -7.08 76.66
C ARG A 2 18.61 -6.12 76.07
N ASN A 3 19.10 -5.14 75.32
CA ASN A 3 18.32 -4.34 74.39
C ASN A 3 18.11 -5.17 73.12
N TYR A 4 16.87 -5.33 72.66
CA TYR A 4 16.57 -5.87 71.34
C TYR A 4 16.18 -4.72 70.41
N LEU A 5 17.14 -4.30 69.60
CA LEU A 5 16.97 -3.32 68.53
C LEU A 5 16.31 -4.03 67.34
N ARG A 6 15.04 -3.70 67.06
CA ARG A 6 14.32 -4.21 65.88
C ARG A 6 14.64 -3.31 64.69
N TYR A 7 15.46 -3.79 63.76
CA TYR A 7 15.66 -3.15 62.47
C TYR A 7 14.47 -3.50 61.56
N PHE A 8 13.69 -2.48 61.17
CA PHE A 8 12.71 -2.58 60.09
C PHE A 8 13.45 -2.40 58.77
N LEU A 9 13.59 -3.46 58.00
CA LEU A 9 14.12 -3.42 56.63
C LEU A 9 12.99 -2.98 55.69
N PHE A 10 13.01 -1.74 55.23
CA PHE A 10 12.11 -1.26 54.18
C PHE A 10 12.65 -1.78 52.84
N ILE A 11 12.04 -2.83 52.29
CA ILE A 11 12.32 -3.29 50.93
C ILE A 11 11.52 -2.38 49.99
N LEU A 12 12.20 -1.43 49.35
CA LEU A 12 11.66 -0.68 48.23
C LEU A 12 11.52 -1.63 47.03
N PHE A 13 10.29 -2.07 46.74
CA PHE A 13 9.98 -2.64 45.44
C PHE A 13 9.97 -1.51 44.41
N VAL A 14 11.10 -1.29 43.75
CA VAL A 14 11.13 -0.53 42.51
C VAL A 14 10.47 -1.42 41.45
N SER A 15 9.21 -1.16 41.14
CA SER A 15 8.54 -1.74 39.98
C SER A 15 9.19 -1.13 38.73
N SER A 16 10.24 -1.75 38.23
CA SER A 16 10.72 -1.49 36.87
C SER A 16 9.67 -2.05 35.92
N SER A 17 8.75 -1.21 35.46
CA SER A 17 7.99 -1.50 34.25
C SER A 17 9.01 -1.61 33.12
N LEU A 18 9.37 -2.84 32.75
CA LEU A 18 10.04 -3.11 31.49
C LEU A 18 9.03 -2.78 30.40
N PHE A 19 9.03 -1.53 29.94
CA PHE A 19 8.35 -1.20 28.69
C PHE A 19 9.12 -1.93 27.58
N ALA A 20 8.39 -2.73 26.80
CA ALA A 20 8.97 -3.31 25.60
C ALA A 20 9.31 -2.14 24.66
N GLU A 21 10.59 -2.02 24.33
CA GLU A 21 11.06 -1.15 23.25
C GLU A 21 10.52 -1.69 21.93
N ALA A 22 10.25 -0.80 20.97
CA ALA A 22 9.81 -1.23 19.65
C ALA A 22 10.86 -2.17 19.01
N GLU A 23 10.39 -3.22 18.34
CA GLU A 23 11.28 -4.08 17.55
C GLU A 23 11.71 -3.30 16.30
N ILE A 24 13.02 -3.08 16.12
CA ILE A 24 13.60 -2.46 14.92
C ILE A 24 14.08 -3.58 13.99
N SER A 25 13.65 -3.55 12.72
CA SER A 25 14.11 -4.53 11.74
C SER A 25 15.62 -4.42 11.49
N PRO A 26 16.31 -5.54 11.15
CA PRO A 26 17.74 -5.49 10.84
C PRO A 26 18.09 -4.49 9.74
N ASP A 27 17.24 -4.39 8.72
CA ASP A 27 17.44 -3.48 7.58
C ASP A 27 17.31 -2.02 8.03
N LEU A 28 16.33 -1.69 8.86
CA LEU A 28 16.21 -0.34 9.40
C LEU A 28 17.38 0.01 10.33
N GLN A 29 17.79 -0.93 11.19
CA GLN A 29 18.93 -0.70 12.08
C GLN A 29 20.21 -0.44 11.27
N GLN A 30 20.46 -1.23 10.23
CA GLN A 30 21.58 -0.99 9.32
C GLN A 30 21.51 0.40 8.68
N LYS A 31 20.32 0.82 8.22
CA LYS A 31 20.14 2.14 7.58
C LYS A 31 20.32 3.29 8.56
N ILE A 32 19.91 3.13 9.82
CA ILE A 32 20.18 4.07 10.91
C ILE A 32 21.69 4.17 11.13
N ASP A 33 22.38 3.05 11.28
CA ASP A 33 23.83 3.02 11.55
C ASP A 33 24.65 3.65 10.42
N GLU A 34 24.29 3.40 9.17
CA GLU A 34 24.89 4.00 7.97
C GLU A 34 24.70 5.52 7.93
N ALA A 35 23.56 6.01 8.45
CA ALA A 35 23.18 7.42 8.41
C ALA A 35 23.69 8.25 9.60
N LEU A 36 24.05 7.61 10.73
CA LEU A 36 24.52 8.29 11.94
C LEU A 36 25.71 9.24 11.71
N PRO A 37 26.77 8.89 10.95
CA PRO A 37 27.94 9.77 10.79
C PRO A 37 27.64 11.08 10.04
N THR A 38 26.65 11.07 9.16
CA THR A 38 26.28 12.22 8.31
C THR A 38 24.96 12.87 8.72
N ASN A 39 24.27 12.31 9.71
CA ASN A 39 22.92 12.67 10.11
C ASN A 39 21.93 12.69 8.92
N SER A 40 22.09 11.75 7.99
CA SER A 40 21.27 11.70 6.79
C SER A 40 19.87 11.16 7.10
N PRO A 41 18.78 11.71 6.52
CA PRO A 41 17.44 11.19 6.75
C PRO A 41 17.27 9.75 6.27
N VAL A 42 16.55 8.95 7.05
CA VAL A 42 16.20 7.56 6.77
C VAL A 42 14.70 7.43 6.62
N ARG A 43 14.27 6.62 5.65
CA ARG A 43 12.86 6.28 5.43
C ARG A 43 12.50 5.08 6.28
N ALA A 44 11.45 5.21 7.07
CA ALA A 44 10.98 4.17 7.95
C ALA A 44 9.45 4.07 7.90
N VAL A 45 8.94 2.89 8.20
CA VAL A 45 7.54 2.65 8.49
C VAL A 45 7.42 2.19 9.95
N ILE A 46 6.43 2.74 10.64
CA ILE A 46 6.32 2.70 12.10
C ILE A 46 4.93 2.17 12.42
N LEU A 47 4.86 0.90 12.80
CA LEU A 47 3.62 0.22 13.13
C LEU A 47 3.30 0.46 14.61
N LEU A 48 2.09 0.96 14.87
CA LEU A 48 1.62 1.12 16.24
C LEU A 48 1.20 -0.22 16.85
N ALA A 49 1.29 -0.29 18.17
CA ALA A 49 0.99 -1.51 18.93
C ALA A 49 -0.50 -1.82 19.00
N ASP A 50 -1.34 -0.80 19.16
CA ASP A 50 -2.79 -1.00 19.20
C ASP A 50 -3.34 -1.05 17.77
N ARG A 51 -3.69 -2.24 17.28
CA ARG A 51 -4.23 -2.46 15.92
C ARG A 51 -5.58 -3.15 16.00
N VAL A 52 -6.34 -3.10 14.91
CA VAL A 52 -7.52 -3.96 14.77
C VAL A 52 -7.06 -5.40 14.66
N ASP A 53 -7.68 -6.31 15.40
CA ASP A 53 -7.52 -7.75 15.20
C ASP A 53 -8.32 -8.15 13.96
N ILE A 54 -7.68 -8.00 12.79
CA ILE A 54 -8.31 -8.27 11.50
C ILE A 54 -8.66 -9.75 11.37
N GLN A 55 -7.90 -10.66 11.95
CA GLN A 55 -8.22 -12.09 11.91
C GLN A 55 -9.50 -12.39 12.70
N ALA A 56 -9.66 -11.82 13.89
CA ALA A 56 -10.89 -11.98 14.66
C ALA A 56 -12.10 -11.32 13.96
N LEU A 57 -11.90 -10.13 13.39
CA LEU A 57 -12.95 -9.42 12.64
C LEU A 57 -13.38 -10.22 11.40
N ASP A 58 -12.42 -10.77 10.66
CA ASP A 58 -12.65 -11.63 9.51
C ASP A 58 -13.50 -12.86 9.88
N GLN A 59 -13.08 -13.59 10.92
CA GLN A 59 -13.80 -14.76 11.42
C GLN A 59 -15.23 -14.42 11.83
N GLN A 60 -15.43 -13.26 12.47
CA GLN A 60 -16.76 -12.77 12.83
C GLN A 60 -17.62 -12.50 11.58
N LEU A 61 -17.09 -11.77 10.60
CA LEU A 61 -17.81 -11.42 9.37
C LEU A 61 -18.17 -12.66 8.55
N TYR A 62 -17.30 -13.68 8.52
CA TYR A 62 -17.62 -14.98 7.92
C TYR A 62 -18.75 -15.71 8.66
N ALA A 63 -18.70 -15.76 9.99
CA ALA A 63 -19.73 -16.41 10.79
C ALA A 63 -21.11 -15.73 10.64
N GLU A 64 -21.12 -14.41 10.46
CA GLU A 64 -22.32 -13.60 10.25
C GLU A 64 -22.83 -13.63 8.79
N GLN A 65 -22.08 -14.23 7.85
CA GLN A 65 -22.38 -14.19 6.42
C GLN A 65 -22.55 -12.76 5.90
N ALA A 66 -21.69 -11.84 6.36
CA ALA A 66 -21.73 -10.44 5.97
C ALA A 66 -21.65 -10.30 4.44
N THR A 67 -22.46 -9.40 3.86
CA THR A 67 -22.36 -9.05 2.45
C THR A 67 -21.03 -8.35 2.17
N PRO A 68 -20.54 -8.31 0.91
CA PRO A 68 -19.33 -7.55 0.58
C PRO A 68 -19.38 -6.10 1.07
N GLN A 69 -20.54 -5.45 0.97
CA GLN A 69 -20.74 -4.08 1.44
C GLN A 69 -20.65 -3.93 2.95
N GLU A 70 -21.32 -4.82 3.71
CA GLU A 70 -21.21 -4.81 5.17
C GLU A 70 -19.78 -5.08 5.63
N ARG A 71 -19.10 -5.99 4.92
CA ARG A 71 -17.73 -6.39 5.19
C ARG A 71 -16.76 -5.23 4.99
N ALA A 72 -16.82 -4.57 3.83
CA ALA A 72 -16.02 -3.38 3.53
C ALA A 72 -16.26 -2.27 4.55
N PHE A 73 -17.54 -1.91 4.78
CA PHE A 73 -17.92 -0.87 5.73
C PHE A 73 -17.33 -1.12 7.13
N ARG A 74 -17.48 -2.34 7.67
CA ARG A 74 -17.02 -2.67 9.02
C ARG A 74 -15.50 -2.70 9.13
N VAL A 75 -14.79 -3.23 8.13
CA VAL A 75 -13.32 -3.26 8.12
C VAL A 75 -12.76 -1.85 8.02
N ILE A 76 -13.16 -1.08 7.01
CA ILE A 76 -12.67 0.30 6.79
C ILE A 76 -12.97 1.18 8.00
N THR A 77 -14.19 1.10 8.53
CA THR A 77 -14.59 1.88 9.71
C THR A 77 -13.77 1.50 10.94
N ALA A 78 -13.55 0.21 11.20
CA ALA A 78 -12.75 -0.24 12.34
C ALA A 78 -11.29 0.24 12.23
N LEU A 79 -10.69 0.13 11.04
CA LEU A 79 -9.32 0.57 10.78
C LEU A 79 -9.17 2.09 10.95
N LYS A 80 -10.06 2.89 10.33
CA LYS A 80 -10.07 4.36 10.47
C LYS A 80 -10.25 4.80 11.91
N GLN A 81 -11.22 4.21 12.63
CA GLN A 81 -11.45 4.53 14.04
C GLN A 81 -10.25 4.16 14.92
N LYS A 82 -9.60 3.03 14.65
CA LYS A 82 -8.38 2.63 15.36
C LYS A 82 -7.27 3.65 15.17
N ALA A 83 -7.03 4.07 13.92
CA ALA A 83 -6.03 5.09 13.61
C ALA A 83 -6.36 6.44 14.30
N GLU A 84 -7.58 6.95 14.16
CA GLU A 84 -8.01 8.21 14.79
C GLU A 84 -7.82 8.18 16.33
N ALA A 85 -8.14 7.06 16.96
CA ALA A 85 -8.04 6.92 18.41
C ALA A 85 -6.60 6.84 18.95
N THR A 86 -5.63 6.40 18.14
CA THR A 86 -4.30 5.98 18.62
C THR A 86 -3.13 6.74 18.01
N GLN A 87 -3.28 7.34 16.83
CA GLN A 87 -2.19 8.00 16.12
C GLN A 87 -1.86 9.40 16.64
N GLY A 88 -2.78 10.04 17.35
CA GLY A 88 -2.65 11.43 17.82
C GLY A 88 -1.34 11.76 18.56
N PRO A 89 -0.90 10.95 19.54
CA PRO A 89 0.35 11.17 20.27
C PRO A 89 1.61 11.15 19.37
N LEU A 90 1.74 10.19 18.46
CA LEU A 90 2.89 10.10 17.56
C LEU A 90 2.83 11.18 16.46
N ALA A 91 1.65 11.46 15.91
CA ALA A 91 1.46 12.55 14.93
C ALA A 91 1.86 13.92 15.53
N SER A 92 1.45 14.19 16.77
CA SER A 92 1.80 15.43 17.48
C SER A 92 3.30 15.53 17.73
N TYR A 93 3.93 14.41 18.10
CA TYR A 93 5.37 14.32 18.26
C TYR A 93 6.10 14.63 16.95
N LEU A 94 5.74 13.98 15.84
CA LEU A 94 6.35 14.18 14.52
C LEU A 94 6.19 15.63 14.04
N SER A 95 4.99 16.19 14.20
CA SER A 95 4.68 17.58 13.82
C SER A 95 5.42 18.62 14.66
N SER A 96 5.85 18.28 15.88
CA SER A 96 6.58 19.19 16.76
C SER A 96 8.09 19.28 16.46
N ARG A 97 8.60 18.39 15.61
CA ARG A 97 10.03 18.34 15.24
C ARG A 97 10.37 19.40 14.21
N ALA A 98 11.66 19.75 14.17
CA ALA A 98 12.15 20.68 13.17
C ALA A 98 12.08 20.04 11.77
N ALA A 99 11.89 20.86 10.73
CA ALA A 99 11.72 20.39 9.35
C ALA A 99 12.98 19.71 8.77
N ASP A 100 14.14 19.91 9.38
CA ASP A 100 15.39 19.22 9.07
C ASP A 100 15.60 17.94 9.89
N GLU A 101 14.80 17.71 10.94
CA GLU A 101 14.77 16.46 11.71
C GLU A 101 13.73 15.48 11.17
N VAL A 102 12.54 15.98 10.81
CA VAL A 102 11.46 15.23 10.17
C VAL A 102 11.10 15.92 8.87
N LEU A 103 11.49 15.30 7.76
CA LEU A 103 11.32 15.86 6.42
C LEU A 103 9.90 15.61 5.90
N GLU A 104 9.34 14.45 6.22
CA GLU A 104 8.06 14.00 5.73
C GLU A 104 7.49 12.96 6.70
N PHE A 105 6.18 12.99 6.92
CA PHE A 105 5.47 11.84 7.48
C PHE A 105 4.05 11.75 6.92
N GLU A 106 3.55 10.53 6.84
CA GLU A 106 2.23 10.18 6.35
C GLU A 106 1.56 9.23 7.34
N SER A 107 0.32 9.54 7.69
CA SER A 107 -0.54 8.72 8.55
C SER A 107 -1.31 7.72 7.69
N LEU A 108 -1.25 6.45 8.06
CA LEU A 108 -1.87 5.34 7.33
C LEU A 108 -2.79 4.56 8.28
N TRP A 109 -4.09 4.54 7.97
CA TRP A 109 -5.11 3.84 8.74
C TRP A 109 -5.19 2.35 8.42
N ILE A 110 -4.80 1.92 7.20
CA ILE A 110 -4.94 0.52 6.74
C ILE A 110 -4.34 -0.51 7.70
N THR A 111 -3.23 -0.20 8.36
CA THR A 111 -2.63 -1.09 9.39
C THR A 111 -2.20 -0.33 10.66
N ASN A 112 -2.78 0.86 10.89
CA ASN A 112 -2.40 1.79 11.96
C ASN A 112 -0.88 2.06 12.04
N MET A 113 -0.38 2.77 11.04
CA MET A 113 1.05 2.95 10.80
C MET A 113 1.36 4.39 10.38
N PHE A 114 2.62 4.78 10.53
CA PHE A 114 3.17 5.95 9.89
C PHE A 114 4.27 5.57 8.90
N ARG A 115 4.30 6.23 7.76
CA ARG A 115 5.51 6.34 6.93
C ARG A 115 6.23 7.63 7.33
N VAL A 116 7.53 7.58 7.56
CA VAL A 116 8.32 8.72 8.06
C VAL A 116 9.66 8.81 7.34
N VAL A 117 10.09 10.03 7.02
CA VAL A 117 11.44 10.35 6.58
C VAL A 117 12.06 11.28 7.62
N ALA A 118 12.97 10.75 8.45
CA ALA A 118 13.52 11.47 9.58
C ALA A 118 15.00 11.13 9.83
N VAL A 119 15.69 12.00 10.56
CA VAL A 119 17.08 11.77 10.96
C VAL A 119 17.20 10.65 12.00
N PRO A 120 18.37 9.99 12.12
CA PRO A 120 18.56 8.84 13.01
C PRO A 120 18.13 9.07 14.47
N SER A 121 18.41 10.25 15.04
CA SER A 121 18.03 10.55 16.43
C SER A 121 16.53 10.50 16.66
N VAL A 122 15.73 10.99 15.70
CA VAL A 122 14.26 10.93 15.80
C VAL A 122 13.77 9.49 15.75
N LEU A 123 14.34 8.64 14.89
CA LEU A 123 13.95 7.24 14.80
C LEU A 123 14.29 6.47 16.08
N LEU A 124 15.47 6.72 16.66
CA LEU A 124 15.86 6.14 17.94
C LEU A 124 14.98 6.63 19.11
N GLU A 125 14.51 7.87 19.07
CA GLU A 125 13.55 8.36 20.05
C GLU A 125 12.15 7.73 19.88
N ILE A 126 11.73 7.46 18.64
CA ILE A 126 10.47 6.77 18.35
C ILE A 126 10.53 5.31 18.83
N SER A 127 11.68 4.63 18.71
CA SER A 127 11.80 3.23 19.15
C SER A 127 11.60 3.05 20.65
N GLN A 128 11.83 4.09 21.45
CA GLN A 128 11.61 4.06 22.91
C GLN A 128 10.13 4.22 23.31
N ARG A 129 9.23 4.46 22.36
CA ARG A 129 7.82 4.73 22.68
C ARG A 129 7.06 3.43 22.91
N SER A 130 6.25 3.41 23.96
CA SER A 130 5.43 2.25 24.32
C SER A 130 4.22 2.02 23.40
N ASP A 131 3.86 2.99 22.55
CA ASP A 131 2.77 2.88 21.58
C ASP A 131 3.25 2.37 20.20
N VAL A 132 4.55 2.16 20.03
CA VAL A 132 5.16 1.60 18.82
C VAL A 132 5.51 0.14 19.05
N ASP A 133 5.12 -0.73 18.12
CA ASP A 133 5.37 -2.17 18.19
C ASP A 133 6.56 -2.58 17.31
N PHE A 134 6.57 -2.12 16.06
CA PHE A 134 7.57 -2.52 15.08
C PHE A 134 7.96 -1.34 14.17
N MET A 135 9.25 -1.23 13.87
CA MET A 135 9.81 -0.25 12.94
C MET A 135 10.60 -0.96 11.86
N ASP A 136 10.30 -0.64 10.60
CA ASP A 136 10.92 -1.26 9.43
C ASP A 136 11.44 -0.21 8.44
N TYR A 137 12.36 -0.62 7.58
CA TYR A 137 12.83 0.24 6.51
C TYR A 137 11.75 0.35 5.44
N GLU A 138 11.52 1.56 4.91
CA GLU A 138 10.63 1.71 3.76
C GLU A 138 11.33 1.21 2.49
N HIS A 139 11.11 -0.05 2.15
CA HIS A 139 11.60 -0.62 0.90
C HIS A 139 10.88 0.01 -0.29
N ILE A 140 11.62 0.72 -1.15
CA ILE A 140 11.06 1.28 -2.38
C ILE A 140 10.91 0.14 -3.41
N PRO A 141 9.68 -0.15 -3.87
CA PRO A 141 9.45 -1.17 -4.88
C PRO A 141 10.16 -0.86 -6.19
N ARG A 142 10.52 -1.91 -6.94
CA ARG A 142 11.07 -1.79 -8.28
C ARG A 142 10.20 -2.56 -9.26
N PRO A 143 9.84 -1.94 -10.40
CA PRO A 143 9.11 -2.64 -11.45
C PRO A 143 9.92 -3.84 -11.93
N ASP A 144 9.23 -4.90 -12.31
CA ASP A 144 9.88 -6.04 -12.95
C ASP A 144 10.55 -5.59 -14.26
N GLU A 145 11.73 -6.13 -14.54
CA GLU A 145 12.52 -5.69 -15.69
C GLU A 145 11.88 -6.14 -17.01
N THR A 146 11.80 -5.21 -17.97
CA THR A 146 11.45 -5.54 -19.35
C THR A 146 12.50 -6.47 -19.95
N ILE A 147 12.07 -7.65 -20.41
CA ILE A 147 12.98 -8.67 -20.95
C ILE A 147 13.24 -8.45 -22.45
N ASP A 148 12.28 -7.84 -23.17
CA ASP A 148 12.37 -7.56 -24.61
C ASP A 148 11.59 -6.29 -24.97
N GLU A 149 12.14 -5.49 -25.88
CA GLU A 149 11.54 -4.27 -26.40
C GLU A 149 11.61 -4.30 -27.93
N GLY A 150 10.45 -4.17 -28.58
CA GLY A 150 10.37 -4.20 -30.03
C GLY A 150 9.01 -3.79 -30.57
N PRO A 151 8.90 -3.57 -31.89
CA PRO A 151 7.60 -3.30 -32.51
C PRO A 151 6.69 -4.51 -32.36
N ALA A 152 5.39 -4.24 -32.21
CA ALA A 152 4.37 -5.29 -32.21
C ALA A 152 4.44 -6.12 -33.51
N PRO A 153 4.16 -7.43 -33.48
CA PRO A 153 4.17 -8.25 -34.69
C PRO A 153 3.15 -7.76 -35.71
N GLU A 154 3.57 -7.49 -36.95
CA GLU A 154 2.70 -6.96 -38.02
C GLU A 154 1.55 -7.91 -38.46
N ASN A 155 1.49 -9.15 -37.94
CA ASN A 155 0.52 -10.17 -38.34
C ASN A 155 0.05 -11.03 -37.16
N LEU A 156 -0.55 -10.40 -36.14
CA LEU A 156 -1.23 -11.13 -35.08
C LEU A 156 -2.44 -11.90 -35.65
N THR A 157 -2.62 -13.15 -35.23
CA THR A 157 -3.80 -13.92 -35.66
C THR A 157 -5.04 -13.36 -34.97
N ASN A 158 -5.94 -12.77 -35.76
CA ASN A 158 -7.15 -12.07 -35.28
C ASN A 158 -6.88 -10.81 -34.44
N ASN A 159 -5.71 -10.17 -34.56
CA ASN A 159 -5.32 -9.01 -33.72
C ASN A 159 -5.42 -9.32 -32.21
N VAL A 160 -4.92 -10.49 -31.80
CA VAL A 160 -4.92 -10.94 -30.39
C VAL A 160 -3.50 -11.34 -30.01
N GLU A 161 -3.03 -10.80 -28.88
CA GLU A 161 -1.71 -11.12 -28.33
C GLU A 161 -1.53 -12.63 -28.03
N PRO A 162 -0.38 -13.24 -28.35
CA PRO A 162 -0.17 -14.69 -28.15
C PRO A 162 -0.35 -15.15 -26.70
N GLY A 163 0.03 -14.30 -25.73
CA GLY A 163 -0.14 -14.57 -24.29
C GLY A 163 -1.60 -14.81 -23.90
N LEU A 164 -2.54 -14.07 -24.50
CA LEU A 164 -3.98 -14.20 -24.24
C LEU A 164 -4.51 -15.56 -24.69
N ARG A 165 -3.97 -16.10 -25.79
CA ARG A 165 -4.30 -17.45 -26.24
C ARG A 165 -3.74 -18.51 -25.32
N LEU A 166 -2.50 -18.32 -24.83
CA LEU A 166 -1.84 -19.25 -23.92
C LEU A 166 -2.62 -19.41 -22.60
N VAL A 167 -3.16 -18.32 -22.06
CA VAL A 167 -3.98 -18.34 -20.83
C VAL A 167 -5.46 -18.63 -21.09
N ASN A 168 -5.84 -18.92 -22.34
CA ASN A 168 -7.22 -19.20 -22.77
C ASN A 168 -8.23 -18.05 -22.56
N ALA A 169 -7.80 -16.78 -22.55
CA ALA A 169 -8.70 -15.63 -22.39
C ALA A 169 -9.81 -15.60 -23.46
N HIS A 170 -9.45 -15.91 -24.72
CA HIS A 170 -10.41 -16.03 -25.83
C HIS A 170 -11.60 -16.96 -25.57
N ARG A 171 -11.42 -18.05 -24.80
CA ARG A 171 -12.52 -18.96 -24.47
C ARG A 171 -13.51 -18.33 -23.50
N MET A 172 -13.04 -17.45 -22.62
CA MET A 172 -13.90 -16.68 -21.72
C MET A 172 -14.71 -15.66 -22.50
N TRP A 173 -14.09 -14.98 -23.48
CA TRP A 173 -14.79 -14.04 -24.37
C TRP A 173 -15.85 -14.72 -25.23
N GLU A 174 -15.59 -15.93 -25.74
CA GLU A 174 -16.59 -16.74 -26.46
C GLU A 174 -17.81 -17.08 -25.60
N MET A 175 -17.64 -17.13 -24.27
CA MET A 175 -18.72 -17.32 -23.30
C MET A 175 -19.38 -15.99 -22.86
N GLY A 176 -18.89 -14.86 -23.34
CA GLY A 176 -19.37 -13.51 -23.00
C GLY A 176 -18.71 -12.89 -21.77
N TYR A 177 -17.61 -13.46 -21.26
CA TYR A 177 -16.88 -12.92 -20.10
C TYR A 177 -15.67 -12.10 -20.55
N THR A 178 -15.80 -10.78 -20.54
CA THR A 178 -14.76 -9.83 -21.00
C THR A 178 -14.27 -8.87 -19.92
N GLY A 179 -14.74 -9.05 -18.68
CA GLY A 179 -14.47 -8.15 -17.56
C GLY A 179 -15.46 -7.01 -17.41
N ASP A 180 -16.50 -6.94 -18.26
CA ASP A 180 -17.59 -5.96 -18.13
C ASP A 180 -18.16 -5.95 -16.69
N GLY A 181 -18.35 -4.74 -16.16
CA GLY A 181 -18.79 -4.51 -14.78
C GLY A 181 -17.73 -4.75 -13.69
N SER A 182 -16.51 -5.14 -14.04
CA SER A 182 -15.39 -5.23 -13.09
C SER A 182 -14.57 -3.94 -13.09
N LEU A 183 -14.03 -3.58 -11.94
CA LEU A 183 -13.10 -2.46 -11.75
C LEU A 183 -11.73 -3.00 -11.38
N VAL A 184 -10.71 -2.70 -12.17
CA VAL A 184 -9.33 -3.13 -11.89
C VAL A 184 -8.44 -1.96 -11.54
N MET A 185 -7.43 -2.22 -10.72
CA MET A 185 -6.42 -1.25 -10.35
C MET A 185 -5.03 -1.80 -10.60
N ASN A 186 -4.10 -0.96 -11.06
CA ASN A 186 -2.67 -1.20 -10.86
C ASN A 186 -2.08 -0.17 -9.88
N ILE A 187 -1.12 -0.63 -9.07
CA ILE A 187 -0.21 0.25 -8.34
C ILE A 187 1.14 0.11 -9.02
N ASP A 188 1.55 1.11 -9.78
CA ASP A 188 2.69 0.97 -10.69
C ASP A 188 3.40 2.32 -10.93
N THR A 189 4.11 2.49 -12.04
CA THR A 189 4.76 3.74 -12.46
C THR A 189 3.78 4.79 -12.97
N GLY A 190 2.49 4.47 -13.04
CA GLY A 190 1.41 5.27 -13.61
C GLY A 190 0.81 4.62 -14.86
N VAL A 191 -0.12 5.31 -15.52
CA VAL A 191 -0.75 4.84 -16.77
C VAL A 191 -0.93 6.05 -17.68
N ASP A 192 -0.61 5.94 -18.97
CA ASP A 192 -0.96 6.97 -19.95
C ASP A 192 -2.48 6.96 -20.20
N GLY A 193 -3.19 7.91 -19.59
CA GLY A 193 -4.64 8.04 -19.74
C GLY A 193 -5.10 8.41 -21.15
N ASN A 194 -4.22 8.90 -22.03
CA ASN A 194 -4.56 9.20 -23.42
C ASN A 194 -4.30 8.03 -24.36
N HIS A 195 -3.80 6.89 -23.85
CA HIS A 195 -3.46 5.77 -24.69
C HIS A 195 -4.73 5.21 -25.37
N PRO A 196 -4.79 5.09 -26.71
CA PRO A 196 -6.01 4.70 -27.44
C PRO A 196 -6.60 3.35 -27.00
N ALA A 197 -5.76 2.44 -26.51
CA ALA A 197 -6.20 1.14 -26.02
C ALA A 197 -6.81 1.16 -24.59
N LEU A 198 -6.74 2.29 -23.89
CA LEU A 198 -7.07 2.41 -22.46
C LEU A 198 -8.04 3.56 -22.15
N SER A 199 -7.94 4.68 -22.87
CA SER A 199 -8.58 5.96 -22.52
C SER A 199 -10.08 5.86 -22.27
N ASP A 200 -10.79 5.08 -23.07
CA ASP A 200 -12.25 5.02 -23.04
C ASP A 200 -12.79 4.32 -21.78
N ARG A 201 -11.98 3.45 -21.17
CA ARG A 201 -12.37 2.61 -20.01
C ARG A 201 -11.75 3.10 -18.71
N TRP A 202 -11.12 4.27 -18.72
CA TRP A 202 -10.70 4.93 -17.49
C TRP A 202 -11.94 5.37 -16.70
N ARG A 203 -12.08 4.89 -15.46
CA ARG A 203 -13.24 5.20 -14.59
C ARG A 203 -13.42 6.71 -14.39
N GLY A 204 -12.34 7.49 -14.46
CA GLY A 204 -12.36 8.96 -14.34
C GLY A 204 -13.14 9.69 -15.43
N ASN A 205 -13.61 8.99 -16.47
CA ASN A 205 -14.57 9.52 -17.44
C ASN A 205 -15.99 9.66 -16.86
N HIS A 206 -16.27 8.98 -15.73
CA HIS A 206 -17.60 8.89 -15.13
C HIS A 206 -17.64 9.40 -13.68
N VAL A 207 -16.50 9.45 -13.00
CA VAL A 207 -16.36 9.90 -11.61
C VAL A 207 -15.30 11.00 -11.49
N PRO A 208 -15.25 11.78 -10.40
CA PRO A 208 -14.16 12.72 -10.16
C PRO A 208 -12.78 12.03 -10.30
N ALA A 209 -11.83 12.67 -10.98
CA ALA A 209 -10.54 12.06 -11.25
C ALA A 209 -9.78 11.60 -9.98
N SER A 210 -10.00 12.25 -8.84
CA SER A 210 -9.44 11.84 -7.54
C SER A 210 -9.93 10.48 -7.04
N GLN A 211 -11.02 9.96 -7.59
CA GLN A 211 -11.57 8.62 -7.31
C GLN A 211 -11.07 7.57 -8.32
N ALA A 212 -10.34 7.98 -9.36
CA ALA A 212 -9.84 7.10 -10.41
C ALA A 212 -8.33 7.17 -10.67
N TRP A 213 -7.66 8.15 -10.07
CA TRP A 213 -6.21 8.37 -10.16
C TRP A 213 -5.66 8.86 -8.83
N LEU A 214 -4.71 8.12 -8.27
CA LEU A 214 -3.88 8.54 -7.14
C LEU A 214 -2.43 8.73 -7.59
N GLY A 215 -1.99 9.97 -7.65
CA GLY A 215 -0.62 10.33 -8.01
C GLY A 215 -0.48 11.82 -8.26
N THR A 216 0.59 12.18 -8.98
CA THR A 216 0.84 13.56 -9.37
C THR A 216 -0.23 14.05 -10.36
N GLY A 217 -0.64 15.31 -10.19
CA GLY A 217 -1.67 15.91 -11.03
C GLY A 217 -3.07 15.29 -10.84
N SER A 218 -3.97 15.61 -11.76
CA SER A 218 -5.38 15.17 -11.71
C SER A 218 -5.77 14.28 -12.89
N PHE A 219 -4.81 13.81 -13.67
CA PHE A 219 -5.02 12.95 -14.82
C PHE A 219 -3.90 11.90 -14.85
N PRO A 220 -4.21 10.63 -15.13
CA PRO A 220 -3.21 9.58 -15.12
C PRO A 220 -2.16 9.82 -16.21
N ILE A 221 -0.91 9.82 -15.76
CA ILE A 221 0.28 9.81 -16.61
C ILE A 221 1.17 8.66 -16.15
N ASP A 222 1.97 8.12 -17.05
CA ASP A 222 3.04 7.20 -16.69
C ASP A 222 4.32 7.98 -16.42
N CYS A 223 4.78 7.98 -15.17
CA CYS A 223 6.02 8.65 -14.77
C CYS A 223 7.25 7.73 -14.92
N GLY A 224 7.05 6.48 -15.34
CA GLY A 224 8.11 5.53 -15.63
C GLY A 224 8.79 5.84 -16.97
N SER A 225 10.11 5.75 -17.02
CA SER A 225 10.87 5.99 -18.26
C SER A 225 10.59 4.96 -19.36
N THR A 226 10.02 3.81 -19.02
CA THR A 226 9.77 2.67 -19.92
C THR A 226 8.28 2.47 -20.22
N GLY A 227 7.37 3.23 -19.59
CA GLY A 227 5.92 3.00 -19.74
C GLY A 227 5.42 1.70 -19.08
N HIS A 228 6.11 1.23 -18.03
CA HIS A 228 5.84 -0.06 -17.39
C HIS A 228 4.38 -0.20 -16.93
N GLY A 229 3.87 0.77 -16.17
CA GLY A 229 2.49 0.73 -15.69
C GLY A 229 1.44 0.83 -16.80
N THR A 230 1.72 1.58 -17.87
CA THR A 230 0.86 1.58 -19.07
C THR A 230 0.81 0.20 -19.72
N HIS A 231 1.96 -0.46 -19.84
CA HIS A 231 2.06 -1.81 -20.38
C HIS A 231 1.33 -2.85 -19.51
N THR A 232 1.49 -2.80 -18.19
CA THR A 232 0.80 -3.72 -17.27
C THR A 232 -0.71 -3.50 -17.32
N MET A 233 -1.19 -2.25 -17.32
CA MET A 233 -2.62 -1.95 -17.49
C MET A 233 -3.14 -2.42 -18.86
N GLY A 234 -2.35 -2.25 -19.92
CA GLY A 234 -2.65 -2.79 -21.25
C GLY A 234 -2.78 -4.31 -21.28
N THR A 235 -1.96 -5.03 -20.52
CA THR A 235 -2.05 -6.50 -20.41
C THR A 235 -3.33 -6.94 -19.68
N ILE A 236 -3.82 -6.13 -18.74
CA ILE A 236 -5.07 -6.42 -18.02
C ILE A 236 -6.25 -6.09 -18.92
N THR A 237 -6.27 -4.90 -19.53
CA THR A 237 -7.50 -4.32 -20.07
C THR A 237 -7.38 -3.78 -21.50
N GLY A 238 -6.19 -3.69 -22.08
CA GLY A 238 -5.96 -3.00 -23.36
C GLY A 238 -6.81 -3.49 -24.54
N ARG A 239 -7.48 -2.57 -25.22
CA ARG A 239 -8.18 -2.84 -26.48
C ARG A 239 -8.29 -1.60 -27.35
N GLU A 240 -7.92 -1.71 -28.62
CA GLU A 240 -8.17 -0.66 -29.61
C GLU A 240 -9.38 -1.00 -30.48
N GLU A 241 -10.53 -0.40 -30.17
CA GLU A 241 -11.80 -0.65 -30.87
C GLU A 241 -11.73 -0.38 -32.39
N SER A 242 -10.93 0.61 -32.81
CA SER A 242 -10.86 1.01 -34.23
C SER A 242 -10.17 -0.03 -35.13
N THR A 243 -9.27 -0.83 -34.56
CA THR A 243 -8.50 -1.86 -35.25
C THR A 243 -8.95 -3.28 -34.85
N GLY A 244 -9.74 -3.39 -33.78
CA GLY A 244 -10.10 -4.66 -33.15
C GLY A 244 -8.93 -5.32 -32.41
N ASP A 245 -7.83 -4.60 -32.19
CA ASP A 245 -6.65 -5.12 -31.52
C ASP A 245 -6.92 -5.33 -30.03
N THR A 246 -6.77 -6.56 -29.56
CA THR A 246 -7.05 -6.96 -28.19
C THR A 246 -5.77 -7.43 -27.51
N VAL A 247 -5.33 -6.61 -26.55
CA VAL A 247 -4.09 -6.78 -25.78
C VAL A 247 -4.40 -7.29 -24.36
N GLY A 248 -5.56 -6.93 -23.82
CA GLY A 248 -5.98 -7.21 -22.46
C GLY A 248 -6.72 -8.53 -22.30
N VAL A 249 -6.58 -9.14 -21.12
CA VAL A 249 -7.37 -10.32 -20.70
C VAL A 249 -8.84 -9.96 -20.45
N ALA A 250 -9.08 -8.81 -19.85
CA ALA A 250 -10.39 -8.26 -19.47
C ALA A 250 -10.65 -6.94 -20.24
N PRO A 251 -10.84 -7.00 -21.56
CA PRO A 251 -10.88 -5.82 -22.43
C PRO A 251 -12.09 -4.91 -22.21
N ASP A 252 -13.12 -5.32 -21.46
CA ASP A 252 -14.29 -4.49 -21.15
C ASP A 252 -14.32 -4.02 -19.69
N ALA A 253 -13.31 -4.36 -18.87
CA ALA A 253 -13.20 -3.87 -17.50
C ALA A 253 -12.84 -2.38 -17.45
N GLU A 254 -13.45 -1.64 -16.53
CA GLU A 254 -13.01 -0.28 -16.20
C GLU A 254 -11.74 -0.33 -15.35
N TRP A 255 -10.96 0.74 -15.38
CA TRP A 255 -9.72 0.82 -14.60
C TRP A 255 -9.56 2.13 -13.83
N ILE A 256 -8.89 1.99 -12.68
CA ILE A 256 -8.29 3.05 -11.88
C ILE A 256 -6.79 2.77 -11.72
N ALA A 257 -6.00 3.75 -11.30
CA ALA A 257 -4.57 3.55 -11.11
C ALA A 257 -4.00 4.38 -9.98
N ALA A 258 -2.95 3.86 -9.34
CA ALA A 258 -2.08 4.64 -8.47
C ALA A 258 -0.64 4.58 -8.94
N GLY A 259 0.01 5.72 -9.08
CA GLY A 259 1.41 5.79 -9.46
C GLY A 259 2.35 5.62 -8.26
N GLY A 260 2.17 4.52 -7.50
CA GLY A 260 2.81 4.24 -6.21
C GLY A 260 4.30 3.94 -6.24
N LEU A 261 4.91 3.87 -7.42
CA LEU A 261 6.36 3.70 -7.58
C LEU A 261 7.06 5.03 -7.94
N ASN A 262 6.50 5.79 -8.89
CA ASN A 262 7.21 6.91 -9.52
C ASN A 262 6.39 8.21 -9.65
N CYS A 263 5.09 8.23 -9.34
CA CYS A 263 4.24 9.41 -9.53
C CYS A 263 3.80 10.08 -8.22
N GLY A 264 4.64 10.11 -7.19
CA GLY A 264 4.41 10.99 -6.05
C GLY A 264 3.35 10.54 -5.05
N THR A 265 2.96 9.25 -5.07
CA THR A 265 2.23 8.62 -3.96
C THR A 265 3.06 7.46 -3.40
N SER A 266 2.91 7.16 -2.11
CA SER A 266 3.51 5.95 -1.53
C SER A 266 2.67 4.72 -1.88
N THR A 267 3.30 3.55 -1.95
CA THR A 267 2.61 2.28 -2.23
C THR A 267 1.63 1.92 -1.11
N PHE A 268 1.97 2.20 0.15
CA PHE A 268 1.08 1.98 1.29
C PHE A 268 -0.17 2.88 1.22
N ALA A 269 -0.02 4.15 0.82
CA ALA A 269 -1.15 5.04 0.59
C ALA A 269 -2.02 4.55 -0.57
N ALA A 270 -1.43 3.96 -1.60
CA ALA A 270 -2.17 3.37 -2.72
C ALA A 270 -3.01 2.14 -2.30
N PHE A 271 -2.47 1.24 -1.47
CA PHE A 271 -3.26 0.14 -0.90
C PHE A 271 -4.42 0.65 -0.04
N GLN A 272 -4.16 1.65 0.80
CA GLN A 272 -5.20 2.29 1.59
C GLN A 272 -6.28 2.94 0.73
N TRP A 273 -5.88 3.65 -0.32
CA TRP A 273 -6.81 4.30 -1.25
C TRP A 273 -7.65 3.28 -2.00
N ALA A 274 -7.08 2.15 -2.42
CA ALA A 274 -7.83 1.06 -3.05
C ALA A 274 -9.00 0.55 -2.18
N MET A 275 -8.89 0.63 -0.85
CA MET A 275 -9.97 0.23 0.04
C MET A 275 -11.13 1.23 0.10
N ASP A 276 -10.90 2.52 -0.18
CA ASP A 276 -11.93 3.56 -0.08
C ASP A 276 -11.59 4.77 -1.00
N PRO A 277 -11.66 4.62 -2.34
CA PRO A 277 -11.22 5.67 -3.28
C PRO A 277 -12.00 6.97 -3.19
N ASP A 278 -13.29 6.92 -2.90
CA ASP A 278 -14.14 8.11 -2.72
C ASP A 278 -14.18 8.66 -1.29
N GLY A 279 -13.62 7.91 -0.32
CA GLY A 279 -13.56 8.27 1.09
C GLY A 279 -14.86 8.03 1.86
N ASN A 280 -15.83 7.36 1.24
CA ASN A 280 -17.10 6.97 1.84
C ASN A 280 -17.14 5.45 2.05
N PRO A 281 -16.99 4.96 3.30
CA PRO A 281 -17.02 3.52 3.58
C PRO A 281 -18.37 2.85 3.33
N ASN A 282 -19.42 3.60 2.97
CA ASN A 282 -20.73 3.04 2.60
C ASN A 282 -20.82 2.66 1.12
N THR A 283 -19.85 3.02 0.29
CA THR A 283 -19.75 2.64 -1.13
C THR A 283 -18.73 1.52 -1.30
N VAL A 284 -18.96 0.66 -2.30
CA VAL A 284 -18.07 -0.46 -2.64
C VAL A 284 -17.91 -0.66 -4.13
N ASP A 285 -18.68 0.05 -4.95
CA ASP A 285 -18.60 0.03 -6.41
C ASP A 285 -17.41 0.83 -6.96
N ASP A 286 -16.74 1.61 -6.10
CA ASP A 286 -15.50 2.29 -6.36
C ASP A 286 -14.27 1.49 -5.90
N MET A 287 -14.44 0.46 -5.06
CA MET A 287 -13.36 -0.46 -4.68
C MET A 287 -12.98 -1.35 -5.88
N PRO A 288 -11.70 -1.46 -6.25
CA PRO A 288 -11.29 -2.35 -7.31
C PRO A 288 -11.45 -3.81 -6.88
N ASP A 289 -11.98 -4.63 -7.78
CA ASP A 289 -12.09 -6.08 -7.61
C ASP A 289 -10.72 -6.77 -7.57
N VAL A 290 -9.73 -6.15 -8.23
CA VAL A 290 -8.36 -6.65 -8.34
C VAL A 290 -7.37 -5.49 -8.27
N VAL A 291 -6.34 -5.64 -7.43
CA VAL A 291 -5.16 -4.76 -7.39
C VAL A 291 -3.95 -5.53 -7.93
N SER A 292 -3.41 -5.10 -9.06
CA SER A 292 -2.24 -5.70 -9.70
C SER A 292 -0.96 -4.97 -9.31
N ASN A 293 0.07 -5.73 -8.95
CA ASN A 293 1.38 -5.24 -8.51
C ASN A 293 2.50 -6.01 -9.25
N SER A 294 3.01 -5.43 -10.34
CA SER A 294 4.06 -6.04 -11.18
C SER A 294 5.46 -5.53 -10.79
N TRP A 295 5.76 -5.66 -9.50
CA TRP A 295 6.98 -5.15 -8.91
C TRP A 295 7.37 -5.97 -7.70
N GLY A 296 8.64 -5.87 -7.33
CA GLY A 296 9.18 -6.51 -6.14
C GLY A 296 9.97 -5.55 -5.26
N ILE A 297 10.03 -5.86 -3.99
CA ILE A 297 11.09 -5.38 -3.09
C ILE A 297 12.22 -6.40 -3.22
N GLY A 298 13.43 -5.98 -3.62
CA GLY A 298 14.54 -6.88 -3.95
C GLY A 298 14.95 -7.84 -2.81
N SER A 299 16.03 -8.60 -3.00
CA SER A 299 16.54 -9.58 -2.03
C SER A 299 17.02 -8.91 -0.72
N GLY A 300 16.10 -8.68 0.21
CA GLY A 300 16.35 -8.10 1.54
C GLY A 300 15.23 -8.40 2.55
N GLY A 301 14.00 -8.70 2.10
CA GLY A 301 12.90 -9.02 3.00
C GLY A 301 13.08 -10.35 3.71
N GLY A 302 13.48 -10.32 4.98
CA GLY A 302 13.23 -11.43 5.91
C GLY A 302 11.73 -11.72 6.06
N CYS A 303 11.36 -12.76 6.80
CA CYS A 303 9.97 -13.22 6.93
C CYS A 303 9.04 -12.29 7.74
N ARG A 304 9.48 -11.08 8.13
CA ARG A 304 8.64 -10.04 8.73
C ARG A 304 8.95 -8.74 8.01
N THR A 305 7.98 -8.27 7.22
CA THR A 305 8.04 -6.96 6.61
C THR A 305 6.76 -6.22 6.97
N SER A 306 6.85 -4.90 7.04
CA SER A 306 5.71 -3.98 7.14
C SER A 306 4.60 -4.19 6.08
N TRP A 307 4.89 -4.91 4.99
CA TRP A 307 3.93 -5.25 3.95
C TRP A 307 2.92 -6.32 4.37
N GLU A 308 3.32 -7.33 5.14
CA GLU A 308 2.41 -8.42 5.55
C GLU A 308 1.16 -7.90 6.29
N PRO A 309 1.26 -7.06 7.34
CA PRO A 309 0.07 -6.56 8.01
C PRO A 309 -0.75 -5.60 7.15
N THR A 310 -0.13 -4.92 6.17
CA THR A 310 -0.87 -4.10 5.19
C THR A 310 -1.67 -4.95 4.21
N LEU A 311 -1.08 -6.04 3.70
CA LEU A 311 -1.73 -6.93 2.73
C LEU A 311 -2.80 -7.84 3.35
N ASN A 312 -2.72 -8.06 4.66
CA ASN A 312 -3.72 -8.82 5.42
C ASN A 312 -4.90 -7.98 5.93
N ALA A 313 -4.83 -6.65 5.83
CA ALA A 313 -5.89 -5.72 6.25
C ALA A 313 -7.06 -5.71 5.25
#